data_AF-A0AA37JY64-F1
#
_entry.id   AF-A0AA37JY64-F1
#
_cell.length_a   1.000
_cell.length_b   1.000
_cell.length_c   1.000
_cell.angle_alpha   90.00
_cell.angle_beta   90.00
_cell.angle_gamma   90.00
#
_symmetry.space_group_name_H-M   'P 1'
#
loop_
_entity.id
_entity.type
_entity.pdbx_description
1 polymer ?
#
loop_
_entity_poly.entity_id
_entity_poly.type
_entity_poly.pdbx_seq_one_letter_code
_entity_poly.pdbx_strand_id
1 'polypeptide(L)'
;MLLGRQVILNDYMSSYTDSPTADTVVAFIFNSKDYVLNTNYSIGVKKYEDNDTDDMVTKAIMIVDGKVVDKNSLVTITKKNA
;
A
#
# COMPACT_ATOMS: atom_id res chain seq x y z
N MET A 1 -3.12 -6.49 19.97
CA MET A 1 -4.27 -5.62 19.64
C MET A 1 -4.14 -4.32 20.43
N LEU A 2 -4.40 -3.18 19.82
CA LEU A 2 -4.36 -1.86 20.48
C LEU A 2 -5.80 -1.31 20.53
N LEU A 3 -6.34 -1.10 21.72
CA LEU A 3 -7.73 -0.60 21.91
C LEU A 3 -8.78 -1.42 21.11
N GLY A 4 -8.62 -2.75 21.05
CA GLY A 4 -9.53 -3.63 20.32
C GLY A 4 -9.38 -3.61 18.80
N ARG A 5 -8.37 -2.91 18.25
CA ARG A 5 -8.05 -2.89 16.82
C ARG A 5 -6.80 -3.72 16.53
N GLN A 6 -6.79 -4.36 15.35
CA GLN A 6 -5.61 -5.05 14.83
C GLN A 6 -4.53 -4.01 14.51
N VAL A 7 -3.29 -4.36 14.85
CA VAL A 7 -2.11 -3.57 14.49
C VAL A 7 -1.37 -4.35 13.42
N ILE A 8 -1.06 -3.68 12.31
CA ILE A 8 -0.29 -4.24 11.20
C ILE A 8 1.04 -3.48 11.16
N LEU A 9 2.14 -4.18 11.40
CA LEU A 9 3.48 -3.64 11.23
C LEU A 9 3.86 -3.72 9.74
N ASN A 10 4.57 -2.72 9.25
CA ASN A 10 5.01 -2.67 7.87
C ASN A 10 6.40 -2.06 7.77
N ASP A 11 7.09 -2.38 6.67
CA ASP A 11 8.46 -1.92 6.39
C ASP A 11 8.52 -0.83 5.31
N TYR A 12 7.36 -0.38 4.81
CA TYR A 12 7.29 0.58 3.70
C TYR A 12 6.99 2.02 4.13
N MET A 13 6.52 2.25 5.36
CA MET A 13 6.38 3.59 5.92
C MET A 13 7.63 4.01 6.70
N SER A 14 7.86 5.32 6.79
CA SER A 14 8.94 5.88 7.61
C SER A 14 8.79 5.48 9.07
N SER A 15 9.90 5.03 9.67
CA SER A 15 9.97 4.77 11.11
C SER A 15 9.98 6.08 11.91
N TYR A 16 9.64 5.98 13.19
CA TYR A 16 9.75 7.10 14.11
C TYR A 16 11.22 7.53 14.28
N THR A 17 11.46 8.84 14.20
CA THR A 17 12.74 9.47 14.53
C THR A 17 12.49 10.66 15.44
N ASP A 18 13.36 10.88 16.44
CA ASP A 18 13.11 11.92 17.42
C ASP A 18 13.29 13.35 16.86
N SER A 19 14.20 13.52 15.90
CA SER A 19 14.44 14.80 15.20
C SER A 19 14.30 14.63 13.69
N PRO A 20 13.07 14.54 13.15
CA PRO A 20 12.88 14.41 11.71
C PRO A 20 13.17 15.74 11.01
N THR A 21 13.71 15.70 9.80
CA THR A 21 13.99 16.90 8.99
C THR A 21 12.73 17.57 8.42
N ALA A 22 11.60 16.86 8.43
CA ALA A 22 10.28 17.34 8.02
C ALA A 22 9.18 16.60 8.79
N ASP A 23 7.97 17.16 8.79
CA ASP A 23 6.79 16.49 9.35
C ASP A 23 6.62 15.08 8.78
N THR A 24 6.70 14.07 9.64
CA THR A 24 6.74 12.67 9.22
C THR A 24 5.55 11.92 9.81
N VAL A 25 4.74 11.31 8.94
CA VAL A 25 3.68 10.39 9.36
C VAL A 25 4.32 9.05 9.70
N VAL A 26 4.13 8.59 10.94
CA VAL A 26 4.76 7.36 11.46
C VAL A 26 3.76 6.22 11.68
N ALA A 27 2.47 6.55 11.75
CA ALA A 27 1.38 5.59 11.91
C ALA A 27 0.07 6.21 11.43
N PHE A 28 -0.91 5.37 11.12
CA PHE A 28 -2.28 5.81 10.84
C PHE A 28 -3.29 4.76 11.32
N ILE A 29 -4.53 5.21 11.50
CA ILE A 29 -5.70 4.36 11.71
C ILE A 29 -6.67 4.67 10.57
N PHE A 30 -7.21 3.61 9.96
CA PHE A 30 -8.19 3.69 8.89
C PHE A 30 -9.17 2.52 8.99
N ASN A 31 -10.45 2.74 8.66
CA ASN A 31 -11.41 1.65 8.50
C ASN A 31 -11.44 1.20 7.03
N SER A 32 -10.89 0.02 6.76
CA SER A 32 -10.76 -0.53 5.40
C SER A 32 -12.08 -0.71 4.65
N LYS A 33 -13.23 -0.73 5.34
CA LYS A 33 -14.55 -0.71 4.68
C LYS A 33 -14.82 0.60 3.92
N ASP A 34 -14.14 1.68 4.26
CA ASP A 34 -14.29 2.99 3.63
C ASP A 34 -13.35 3.15 2.41
N TYR A 35 -12.69 2.06 1.99
CA TYR A 35 -11.89 1.99 0.77
C TYR A 35 -12.48 0.96 -0.19
N VAL A 36 -12.88 1.40 -1.37
CA VAL A 36 -13.38 0.52 -2.43
C VAL A 36 -12.21 0.11 -3.31
N LEU A 37 -12.00 -1.19 -3.41
CA LEU A 37 -10.97 -1.79 -4.27
C LEU A 37 -11.66 -2.58 -5.39
N ASN A 38 -11.31 -2.26 -6.63
CA ASN A 38 -11.82 -2.91 -7.82
C ASN A 38 -10.69 -3.74 -8.49
N THR A 39 -10.93 -5.04 -8.62
CA THR A 39 -10.07 -6.00 -9.32
C THR A 39 -10.71 -6.42 -10.65
N ASN A 40 -11.05 -5.43 -11.49
CA ASN A 40 -11.77 -5.64 -12.76
C ASN A 40 -11.00 -6.54 -13.75
N TYR A 41 -9.69 -6.74 -13.55
CA TYR A 41 -8.93 -7.74 -14.30
C TYR A 41 -8.34 -8.79 -13.35
N SER A 42 -8.79 -10.04 -13.50
CA SER A 42 -8.19 -11.21 -12.85
C SER A 42 -6.73 -11.38 -13.29
N ILE A 43 -5.88 -11.97 -12.44
CA ILE A 43 -4.45 -12.17 -12.76
C ILE A 43 -4.31 -12.92 -14.09
N GLY A 44 -3.69 -12.27 -15.07
CA GLY A 44 -3.28 -12.89 -16.33
C GLY A 44 -1.81 -13.28 -16.26
N VAL A 45 -1.48 -14.55 -16.45
CA VAL A 45 -0.10 -15.04 -16.59
C VAL A 45 0.14 -15.41 -18.04
N LYS A 46 1.12 -14.78 -18.69
CA LYS A 46 1.55 -15.10 -20.05
C LYS A 46 2.99 -15.57 -20.02
N LYS A 47 3.25 -16.72 -20.64
CA LYS A 47 4.60 -17.20 -20.95
C LYS A 47 4.83 -17.06 -22.46
N TYR A 48 5.95 -16.50 -22.85
CA TYR A 48 6.35 -16.40 -24.25
C TYR A 48 7.87 -16.51 -24.39
N GLU A 49 8.31 -16.91 -25.57
CA GLU A 49 9.72 -16.97 -25.95
C GLU A 49 10.10 -15.62 -26.59
N ASP A 50 11.14 -14.98 -26.05
CA ASP A 50 11.71 -13.76 -26.58
C ASP A 50 12.68 -14.12 -27.69
N ASN A 51 12.26 -13.92 -28.95
CA ASN A 51 13.03 -14.34 -30.12
C ASN A 51 14.30 -13.50 -30.36
N ASP A 52 14.51 -12.41 -29.62
CA ASP A 52 15.72 -11.60 -29.73
C ASP A 52 16.84 -12.09 -28.79
N THR A 53 16.49 -12.77 -27.69
CA THR A 53 17.45 -13.27 -26.69
C THR A 53 17.35 -14.78 -26.43
N ASP A 54 16.43 -15.48 -27.11
CA ASP A 54 16.07 -16.89 -26.92
C ASP A 54 15.65 -17.22 -25.46
N ASP A 55 15.09 -16.23 -24.75
CA ASP A 55 14.70 -16.39 -23.34
C ASP A 55 13.22 -16.74 -23.17
N MET A 56 12.91 -17.60 -22.20
CA MET A 56 11.53 -17.82 -21.76
C MET A 56 11.11 -16.74 -20.75
N VAL A 57 10.24 -15.84 -21.16
CA VAL A 57 9.71 -14.76 -20.33
C VAL A 57 8.35 -15.14 -19.74
N THR A 58 8.23 -15.06 -18.41
CA THR A 58 6.95 -15.20 -17.70
C THR A 58 6.51 -13.83 -17.17
N LYS A 59 5.37 -13.34 -17.65
CA LYS A 59 4.78 -12.07 -17.22
C LYS A 59 3.44 -12.30 -16.52
N ALA A 60 3.29 -11.79 -15.30
CA ALA A 60 2.02 -11.73 -14.58
C ALA A 60 1.52 -10.28 -14.57
N ILE A 61 0.26 -10.06 -14.98
CA ILE A 61 -0.38 -8.74 -15.03
C ILE A 61 -1.70 -8.81 -14.27
N MET A 62 -1.92 -7.83 -13.40
CA MET A 62 -3.19 -7.57 -12.75
C MET A 62 -3.50 -6.08 -12.88
N ILE A 63 -4.77 -5.74 -13.14
CA ILE A 63 -5.24 -4.36 -13.14
C ILE A 63 -6.10 -4.18 -11.90
N VAL A 64 -5.65 -3.29 -11.01
CA VAL A 64 -6.34 -2.94 -9.77
C VAL A 64 -6.47 -1.43 -9.71
N ASP A 65 -7.66 -0.96 -9.37
CA ASP A 65 -7.91 0.44 -9.01
C ASP A 65 -8.57 0.48 -7.63
N GLY A 66 -8.36 1.57 -6.91
CA GLY A 66 -8.89 1.73 -5.56
C GLY A 66 -9.14 3.18 -5.21
N LYS A 67 -10.24 3.43 -4.49
CA LYS A 67 -10.64 4.78 -4.09
C LYS A 67 -11.20 4.81 -2.67
N VAL A 68 -10.78 5.84 -1.93
CA VAL A 68 -11.34 6.18 -0.61
C VAL A 68 -12.76 6.74 -0.80
N VAL A 69 -13.73 6.12 -0.13
CA VAL A 69 -15.13 6.55 -0.08
C VAL A 69 -15.32 7.65 0.96
N ASP A 70 -14.79 7.45 2.17
CA ASP A 70 -14.82 8.46 3.24
C ASP A 70 -13.40 8.84 3.69
N LYS A 71 -13.04 10.10 3.45
CA LYS A 71 -11.74 10.65 3.82
C LYS A 71 -11.61 10.87 5.33
N ASN A 72 -12.72 11.06 6.05
CA ASN A 72 -12.72 11.28 7.49
C ASN A 72 -12.34 10.03 8.29
N SER A 73 -12.34 8.87 7.63
CA SER A 73 -11.90 7.59 8.20
C SER A 73 -10.39 7.53 8.48
N LEU A 74 -9.60 8.39 7.82
CA LEU A 74 -8.16 8.44 7.99
C LEU A 74 -7.74 9.35 9.13
N VAL A 75 -7.06 8.78 10.11
CA VAL A 75 -6.40 9.53 11.19
C VAL A 75 -4.91 9.19 11.18
N THR A 76 -4.05 10.21 11.06
CA THR A 76 -2.59 10.05 11.02
C THR A 76 -1.94 10.47 12.32
N ILE A 77 -0.86 9.79 12.69
CA ILE A 77 0.05 10.20 13.77
C ILE A 77 1.30 10.76 13.10
N THR A 78 1.51 12.07 13.28
CA THR A 78 2.60 12.82 12.65
C THR A 78 3.57 13.31 13.71
N LYS A 79 4.84 12.93 13.61
CA LYS A 79 5.92 13.59 14.36
C LYS A 79 6.25 14.89 13.63
N LYS A 80 6.02 16.01 14.31
CA LYS A 80 6.39 17.34 13.82
C LYS A 80 7.90 17.52 13.83
N ASN A 81 8.42 18.18 12.80
CA ASN A 81 9.75 18.76 12.89
C ASN A 81 9.69 19.90 13.92
N ALA A 82 10.60 19.88 14.88
CA ALA A 82 10.65 20.81 16.00
C ALA A 82 11.77 21.84 15.79
#